data_AF-A0A3N5W609-F1
#
_entry.id   AF-A0A3N5W609-F1
#
_cell.length_a   1.000
_cell.length_b   1.000
_cell.length_c   1.000
_cell.angle_alpha   90.00
_cell.angle_beta   90.00
_cell.angle_gamma   90.00
#
_symmetry.space_group_name_H-M   'P 1'
#
loop_
_entity.id
_entity.type
_entity.pdbx_description
1 polymer ?
#
loop_
_entity_poly.entity_id
_entity_poly.type
_entity_poly.pdbx_seq_one_letter_code
_entity_poly.pdbx_strand_id
1 'polypeptide(L)'
;MLVLLLVTVLARLPFLFDAVINWDESTFLLMGEDLLRGRLPYVHAWDNKPPLVFIPYAAALAIFGDNVVGARILGIAAVFAGALLVRRAARRVIGRRGADWAAVLLVLFSGAPPGSFAAMSEHIALPFFCLALDRMLAGGSSRRSFFATGVLLGLMVLVRTNLAYAALGFLLAVRILSPAGASARAISLAAGALVPPLITAAVYAAAGRLDLFVRSVVVAPLAYAESGWLSGVETLSRMARFGLRAEVLPLVLAALAGAFLLVRDARRGRTSARGLVALALLLALTALSTAGSGRYFGHYAIQFLPFAAIAAGRACAPLS
;
A
#
# COMPACT_ATOMS: atom_id res chain seq x y z
N MET A 1 -3.82 -14.81 -15.81
CA MET A 1 -4.30 -13.42 -15.73
C MET A 1 -5.80 -13.43 -15.56
N LEU A 2 -6.55 -14.06 -16.48
CA LEU A 2 -8.01 -14.23 -16.39
C LEU A 2 -8.46 -14.88 -15.07
N VAL A 3 -7.82 -15.98 -14.64
CA VAL A 3 -8.14 -16.63 -13.35
C VAL A 3 -7.99 -15.65 -12.18
N LEU A 4 -6.92 -14.86 -12.13
CA LEU A 4 -6.71 -13.89 -11.05
C LEU A 4 -7.75 -12.76 -11.10
N LEU A 5 -8.12 -12.31 -12.30
CA LEU A 5 -9.18 -11.32 -12.48
C LEU A 5 -10.51 -11.86 -11.96
N LEU A 6 -10.87 -13.08 -12.36
CA LEU A 6 -12.10 -13.76 -11.91
C LEU A 6 -12.11 -13.91 -10.39
N VAL A 7 -11.02 -14.39 -9.78
CA VAL A 7 -10.90 -14.49 -8.31
C VAL A 7 -11.05 -13.12 -7.65
N THR A 8 -10.49 -12.05 -8.24
CA THR A 8 -10.64 -10.68 -7.70
C THR A 8 -12.07 -10.20 -7.75
N VAL A 9 -12.74 -10.38 -8.89
CA VAL A 9 -14.15 -9.99 -9.03
C VAL A 9 -15.02 -10.79 -8.06
N LEU A 10 -14.88 -12.11 -8.02
CA LEU A 10 -15.69 -12.97 -7.15
C LEU A 10 -15.45 -12.70 -5.66
N ALA A 11 -14.19 -12.50 -5.24
CA ALA A 11 -13.86 -12.19 -3.85
C ALA A 11 -14.43 -10.84 -3.38
N ARG A 12 -14.71 -9.93 -4.31
CA ARG A 12 -15.20 -8.58 -3.99
C ARG A 12 -16.65 -8.34 -4.39
N LEU A 13 -17.26 -9.24 -5.16
CA LEU A 13 -18.64 -9.15 -5.62
C LEU A 13 -19.65 -8.95 -4.48
N PRO A 14 -19.56 -9.64 -3.32
CA PRO A 14 -20.49 -9.44 -2.21
C PRO A 14 -20.49 -8.00 -1.67
N PHE A 15 -19.35 -7.32 -1.77
CA PHE A 15 -19.19 -5.95 -1.29
C PHE A 15 -19.61 -4.91 -2.31
N LEU A 16 -19.76 -5.27 -3.58
CA LEU A 16 -20.00 -4.32 -4.66
C LEU A 16 -21.34 -3.59 -4.50
N PHE A 17 -22.37 -4.32 -4.04
CA PHE A 17 -23.74 -3.84 -3.94
C PHE A 17 -24.23 -3.61 -2.50
N ASP A 18 -23.32 -3.66 -1.52
CA ASP A 18 -23.67 -3.36 -0.13
C ASP A 18 -24.19 -1.92 -0.01
N ALA A 19 -25.42 -1.76 0.48
CA ALA A 19 -26.09 -0.46 0.56
C ALA A 19 -25.45 0.46 1.60
N VAL A 20 -24.72 -0.09 2.58
CA VAL A 20 -24.05 0.72 3.59
C VAL A 20 -22.79 1.34 3.00
N ILE A 21 -22.75 2.67 2.95
CA ILE A 21 -21.59 3.44 2.52
C ILE A 21 -20.67 3.65 3.73
N ASN A 22 -19.40 3.31 3.57
CA ASN A 22 -18.39 3.56 4.59
C ASN A 22 -18.10 5.07 4.70
N TRP A 23 -17.80 5.59 5.90
CA TRP A 23 -17.54 7.03 6.08
C TRP A 23 -16.34 7.54 5.26
N ASP A 24 -15.31 6.72 5.04
CA ASP A 24 -14.13 7.11 4.24
C ASP A 24 -14.57 7.17 2.77
N GLU A 25 -15.34 6.17 2.32
CA GLU A 25 -15.86 6.08 0.95
C GLU A 25 -16.78 7.26 0.60
N SER A 26 -17.68 7.67 1.50
CA SER A 26 -18.52 8.87 1.31
C SER A 26 -17.68 10.14 1.25
N THR A 27 -16.68 10.28 2.11
CA THR A 27 -15.80 11.46 2.13
C THR A 27 -14.97 11.54 0.84
N PHE A 28 -14.45 10.41 0.37
CA PHE A 28 -13.66 10.36 -0.87
C PHE A 28 -14.50 10.67 -2.11
N LEU A 29 -15.76 10.24 -2.14
CA LEU A 29 -16.70 10.59 -3.20
C LEU A 29 -17.01 12.09 -3.20
N LEU A 30 -17.34 12.68 -2.05
CA LEU A 30 -17.61 14.13 -1.95
C LEU A 30 -16.40 14.97 -2.38
N MET A 31 -15.20 14.60 -1.93
CA MET A 31 -13.98 15.29 -2.33
C MET A 31 -13.58 15.03 -3.79
N GLY A 32 -13.93 13.86 -4.33
CA GLY A 32 -13.83 13.55 -5.75
C GLY A 32 -14.77 14.40 -6.60
N GLU A 33 -16.00 14.66 -6.12
CA GLU A 33 -16.96 15.55 -6.78
C GLU A 33 -16.45 17.00 -6.80
N ASP A 34 -15.86 17.48 -5.71
CA ASP A 34 -15.22 18.80 -5.65
C ASP A 34 -14.09 18.92 -6.70
N LEU A 35 -13.27 17.88 -6.88
CA LEU A 35 -12.25 17.84 -7.93
C LEU A 35 -12.86 17.97 -9.34
N LEU A 36 -13.97 17.28 -9.62
CA LEU A 36 -14.67 17.39 -10.91
C LEU A 36 -15.25 18.79 -11.14
N ARG A 37 -15.58 19.51 -10.07
CA ARG A 37 -15.99 20.93 -10.11
C ARG A 37 -14.81 21.91 -10.18
N GLY A 38 -13.59 21.43 -10.39
CA GLY A 38 -12.39 22.27 -10.50
C GLY A 38 -11.89 22.83 -9.16
N ARG A 39 -12.29 22.24 -8.04
CA ARG A 39 -11.89 22.70 -6.70
C ARG A 39 -10.78 21.80 -6.16
N LEU A 40 -9.76 22.41 -5.55
CA LEU A 40 -8.71 21.66 -4.89
C LEU A 40 -9.26 20.99 -3.61
N PRO A 41 -8.76 19.79 -3.25
CA PRO A 41 -9.05 19.17 -1.96
C PRO A 41 -8.78 20.13 -0.80
N TYR A 42 -9.53 19.99 0.30
CA TYR A 42 -9.45 20.81 1.53
C TYR A 42 -10.07 22.20 1.44
N VAL A 43 -10.51 22.65 0.25
CA VAL A 43 -11.03 24.02 0.09
C VAL A 43 -12.49 24.15 0.55
N HIS A 44 -13.35 23.19 0.20
CA HIS A 44 -14.76 23.18 0.61
C HIS A 44 -15.05 22.02 1.55
N ALA A 45 -14.67 20.79 1.17
CA ALA A 45 -14.63 19.64 2.06
C ALA A 45 -13.20 19.39 2.56
N TRP A 46 -13.09 18.91 3.80
CA TRP A 46 -11.80 18.61 4.44
C TRP A 46 -11.78 17.19 4.98
N ASP A 47 -10.63 16.53 4.81
CA ASP A 47 -10.34 15.19 5.33
C ASP A 47 -8.84 15.07 5.65
N ASN A 48 -8.46 14.12 6.51
CA ASN A 48 -7.06 13.96 6.90
C ASN A 48 -6.21 13.15 5.91
N LYS A 49 -6.83 12.53 4.89
CA LYS A 49 -6.10 11.80 3.85
C LYS A 49 -5.49 12.77 2.85
N PRO A 50 -4.33 12.42 2.27
CA PRO A 50 -3.61 13.28 1.33
C PRO A 50 -4.34 13.40 -0.03
N PRO A 51 -4.03 14.43 -0.83
CA PRO A 51 -4.92 14.90 -1.89
C PRO A 51 -5.05 13.95 -3.08
N LEU A 52 -4.07 13.07 -3.33
CA LEU A 52 -4.13 12.18 -4.49
C LEU A 52 -5.05 10.98 -4.26
N VAL A 53 -5.50 10.71 -3.03
CA VAL A 53 -6.48 9.65 -2.78
C VAL A 53 -7.82 9.95 -3.46
N PHE A 54 -8.17 11.23 -3.62
CA PHE A 54 -9.48 11.65 -4.15
C PHE A 54 -9.55 11.59 -5.68
N ILE A 55 -8.41 11.63 -6.39
CA ILE A 55 -8.37 11.63 -7.86
C ILE A 55 -9.00 10.36 -8.45
N PRO A 56 -8.68 9.15 -7.96
CA PRO A 56 -9.36 7.95 -8.43
C PRO A 56 -10.89 7.95 -8.22
N TYR A 57 -11.39 8.58 -7.16
CA TYR A 57 -12.84 8.70 -6.91
C TYR A 57 -13.48 9.72 -7.83
N ALA A 58 -12.81 10.84 -8.10
CA ALA A 58 -13.23 11.77 -9.15
C ALA A 58 -13.34 11.07 -10.51
N ALA A 59 -12.36 10.23 -10.86
CA ALA A 59 -12.40 9.44 -12.09
C ALA A 59 -13.56 8.42 -12.09
N ALA A 60 -13.82 7.77 -10.95
CA ALA A 60 -14.96 6.85 -10.82
C ALA A 60 -16.30 7.58 -11.03
N LEU A 61 -16.48 8.76 -10.42
CA LEU A 61 -17.67 9.61 -10.60
C LEU A 61 -17.82 10.06 -12.07
N ALA A 62 -16.73 10.44 -12.73
CA ALA A 62 -16.77 10.87 -14.12
C ALA A 62 -17.14 9.74 -15.10
N ILE A 63 -16.72 8.49 -14.82
CA ILE A 63 -16.92 7.34 -15.70
C ILE A 63 -18.24 6.63 -15.43
N PHE A 64 -18.58 6.42 -14.15
CA PHE A 64 -19.70 5.59 -13.73
C PHE A 64 -20.89 6.40 -13.20
N GLY A 65 -20.74 7.72 -13.02
CA GLY A 65 -21.74 8.58 -12.41
C GLY A 65 -21.72 8.55 -10.89
N ASP A 66 -22.70 9.23 -10.28
CA ASP A 66 -22.84 9.35 -8.83
C ASP A 66 -23.39 8.06 -8.20
N ASN A 67 -22.53 7.05 -8.07
CA ASN A 67 -22.83 5.83 -7.34
C ASN A 67 -21.60 5.23 -6.68
N VAL A 68 -21.83 4.57 -5.54
CA VAL A 68 -20.78 3.89 -4.77
C VAL A 68 -20.17 2.71 -5.51
N VAL A 69 -20.91 2.09 -6.43
CA VAL A 69 -20.48 0.92 -7.20
C VAL A 69 -19.25 1.27 -8.04
N GLY A 70 -19.22 2.44 -8.69
CA GLY A 70 -18.07 2.93 -9.45
C GLY A 70 -16.78 3.01 -8.61
N ALA A 71 -16.87 3.54 -7.39
CA ALA A 71 -15.73 3.60 -6.46
C ALA A 71 -15.25 2.20 -6.05
N ARG A 72 -16.17 1.25 -5.88
CA ARG A 72 -15.84 -0.14 -5.54
C ARG A 72 -15.25 -0.90 -6.71
N ILE A 73 -15.66 -0.62 -7.95
CA ILE A 73 -15.00 -1.13 -9.17
C ILE A 73 -13.55 -0.66 -9.22
N LEU A 74 -13.27 0.60 -8.89
CA LEU A 74 -11.90 1.09 -8.75
C LEU A 74 -11.13 0.33 -7.67
N GLY A 75 -11.75 0.04 -6.52
CA GLY A 75 -11.16 -0.80 -5.48
C GLY A 75 -10.78 -2.20 -6.00
N ILE A 76 -11.66 -2.84 -6.79
CA ILE A 76 -11.37 -4.12 -7.47
C ILE A 76 -10.18 -3.97 -8.42
N ALA A 77 -10.15 -2.92 -9.22
CA ALA A 77 -9.05 -2.66 -10.15
C ALA A 77 -7.72 -2.46 -9.41
N ALA A 78 -7.72 -1.73 -8.29
CA ALA A 78 -6.54 -1.49 -7.46
C ALA A 78 -6.02 -2.78 -6.80
N VAL A 79 -6.91 -3.62 -6.27
CA VAL A 79 -6.55 -4.94 -5.73
C VAL A 79 -5.98 -5.84 -6.82
N PHE A 80 -6.62 -5.90 -7.99
CA PHE A 80 -6.15 -6.70 -9.12
C PHE A 80 -4.77 -6.25 -9.61
N ALA A 81 -4.56 -4.95 -9.77
CA ALA A 81 -3.26 -4.38 -10.12
C ALA A 81 -2.20 -4.71 -9.05
N GLY A 82 -2.52 -4.50 -7.78
CA GLY A 82 -1.67 -4.89 -6.65
C GLY A 82 -1.29 -6.37 -6.67
N ALA A 83 -2.24 -7.26 -6.96
CA ALA A 83 -2.03 -8.70 -7.05
C ALA A 83 -1.13 -9.09 -8.23
N LEU A 84 -1.29 -8.47 -9.40
CA LEU A 84 -0.41 -8.70 -10.55
C LEU A 84 1.03 -8.27 -10.26
N LEU A 85 1.19 -7.14 -9.55
CA LEU A 85 2.49 -6.57 -9.22
C LEU A 85 3.18 -7.35 -8.09
N VAL A 86 2.45 -7.74 -7.04
CA VAL A 86 3.01 -8.62 -5.99
C VAL A 86 3.42 -9.96 -6.58
N ARG A 87 2.67 -10.51 -7.55
CA ARG A 87 3.05 -11.74 -8.27
C ARG A 87 4.37 -11.60 -9.00
N ARG A 88 4.66 -10.44 -9.57
CA ARG A 88 5.96 -10.19 -10.22
C ARG A 88 7.04 -10.10 -9.16
N ALA A 89 6.85 -9.30 -8.10
CA ALA A 89 7.80 -9.19 -6.99
C ALA A 89 8.12 -10.57 -6.37
N ALA A 90 7.08 -11.33 -6.00
CA ALA A 90 7.17 -12.65 -5.40
C ALA A 90 7.93 -13.66 -6.27
N ARG A 91 7.76 -13.61 -7.60
CA ARG A 91 8.44 -14.54 -8.53
C ARG A 91 9.96 -14.56 -8.35
N ARG A 92 10.55 -13.44 -7.94
CA ARG A 92 12.00 -13.30 -7.72
C ARG A 92 12.48 -13.86 -6.39
N VAL A 93 11.57 -14.12 -5.45
CA VAL A 93 11.89 -14.57 -4.09
C VAL A 93 11.52 -16.02 -3.89
N ILE A 94 10.37 -16.45 -4.42
CA ILE A 94 9.72 -17.74 -4.13
C ILE A 94 9.35 -18.54 -5.39
N GLY A 95 9.81 -18.10 -6.57
CA GLY A 95 9.54 -18.76 -7.84
C GLY A 95 8.10 -18.59 -8.36
N ARG A 96 7.80 -19.22 -9.51
CA ARG A 96 6.52 -19.04 -10.23
C ARG A 96 5.31 -19.52 -9.45
N ARG A 97 5.32 -20.77 -8.97
CA ARG A 97 4.18 -21.37 -8.26
C ARG A 97 3.85 -20.63 -6.97
N GLY A 98 4.86 -20.31 -6.16
CA GLY A 98 4.66 -19.56 -4.92
C GLY A 98 4.13 -18.15 -5.18
N ALA A 99 4.57 -17.51 -6.26
CA ALA A 99 4.08 -16.19 -6.62
C ALA A 99 2.64 -16.17 -7.11
N ASP A 100 2.20 -17.19 -7.85
CA ASP A 100 0.78 -17.32 -8.23
C ASP A 100 -0.09 -17.45 -6.97
N TRP A 101 0.35 -18.21 -5.96
CA TRP A 101 -0.30 -18.26 -4.65
C TRP A 101 -0.28 -16.92 -3.92
N ALA A 102 0.86 -16.21 -3.89
CA ALA A 102 0.94 -14.89 -3.28
C ALA A 102 -0.08 -13.90 -3.89
N ALA A 103 -0.28 -13.95 -5.21
CA ALA A 103 -1.26 -13.12 -5.89
C ALA A 103 -2.70 -13.44 -5.44
N VAL A 104 -3.06 -14.73 -5.39
CA VAL A 104 -4.39 -15.18 -4.97
C VAL A 104 -4.64 -14.84 -3.50
N LEU A 105 -3.68 -15.10 -2.62
CA LEU A 105 -3.80 -14.80 -1.19
C LEU A 105 -3.92 -13.29 -0.93
N LEU A 106 -3.18 -12.45 -1.66
CA LEU A 106 -3.37 -11.00 -1.56
C LEU A 106 -4.81 -10.60 -1.88
N VAL A 107 -5.39 -11.17 -2.94
CA VAL A 107 -6.78 -10.88 -3.34
C VAL A 107 -7.77 -11.34 -2.28
N LEU A 108 -7.70 -12.61 -1.87
CA LEU A 108 -8.65 -13.21 -0.91
C LEU A 108 -8.68 -12.47 0.42
N PHE A 109 -7.52 -12.00 0.89
CA PHE A 109 -7.42 -11.32 2.18
C PHE A 109 -7.49 -9.79 2.09
N SER A 110 -7.60 -9.22 0.88
CA SER A 110 -7.76 -7.76 0.71
C SER A 110 -9.07 -7.22 1.30
N GLY A 111 -10.14 -8.02 1.30
CA GLY A 111 -11.44 -7.66 1.88
C GLY A 111 -11.67 -8.15 3.30
N ALA A 112 -10.78 -8.97 3.86
CA ALA A 112 -10.96 -9.59 5.17
C ALA A 112 -11.00 -8.61 6.35
N PRO A 113 -10.19 -7.52 6.38
CA PRO A 113 -10.21 -6.63 7.53
C PRO A 113 -11.48 -5.78 7.61
N PRO A 114 -12.02 -5.49 8.81
CA PRO A 114 -13.22 -4.68 8.97
C PRO A 114 -13.13 -3.32 8.26
N GLY A 115 -14.20 -2.94 7.56
CA GLY A 115 -14.25 -1.72 6.73
C GLY A 115 -13.63 -1.89 5.34
N SER A 116 -12.92 -2.99 5.08
CA SER A 116 -12.23 -3.21 3.79
C SER A 116 -13.16 -3.70 2.68
N PHE A 117 -14.47 -3.75 2.90
CA PHE A 117 -15.48 -3.95 1.85
C PHE A 117 -15.56 -2.74 0.91
N ALA A 118 -15.37 -1.53 1.45
CA ALA A 118 -15.23 -0.30 0.70
C ALA A 118 -13.85 -0.18 0.02
N ALA A 119 -13.78 0.65 -1.01
CA ALA A 119 -12.49 1.06 -1.56
C ALA A 119 -11.80 1.98 -0.54
N MET A 120 -10.88 1.41 0.25
CA MET A 120 -10.05 2.19 1.19
C MET A 120 -8.77 2.74 0.54
N SER A 121 -8.21 3.79 1.11
CA SER A 121 -6.93 4.39 0.67
C SER A 121 -5.78 3.36 0.54
N GLU A 122 -5.76 2.32 1.38
CA GLU A 122 -4.78 1.23 1.35
C GLU A 122 -4.87 0.40 0.08
N HIS A 123 -6.08 0.15 -0.43
CA HIS A 123 -6.27 -0.53 -1.70
C HIS A 123 -5.71 0.33 -2.84
N ILE A 124 -5.98 1.64 -2.81
CA ILE A 124 -5.50 2.59 -3.82
C ILE A 124 -3.96 2.73 -3.78
N ALA A 125 -3.35 2.64 -2.60
CA ALA A 125 -1.89 2.69 -2.45
C ALA A 125 -1.19 1.37 -2.90
N LEU A 126 -1.92 0.25 -2.90
CA LEU A 126 -1.38 -1.09 -3.11
C LEU A 126 -0.63 -1.27 -4.45
N PRO A 127 -1.12 -0.79 -5.61
CA PRO A 127 -0.37 -0.87 -6.86
C PRO A 127 0.96 -0.12 -6.82
N PHE A 128 1.01 1.07 -6.22
CA PHE A 128 2.24 1.85 -6.11
C PHE A 128 3.26 1.12 -5.23
N PHE A 129 2.81 0.62 -4.08
CA PHE A 129 3.63 -0.17 -3.16
C PHE A 129 4.20 -1.42 -3.84
N CYS A 130 3.34 -2.22 -4.46
CA CYS A 130 3.74 -3.48 -5.09
C CYS A 130 4.63 -3.27 -6.33
N LEU A 131 4.42 -2.20 -7.11
CA LEU A 131 5.30 -1.86 -8.23
C LEU A 131 6.67 -1.37 -7.75
N ALA A 132 6.71 -0.55 -6.69
CA ALA A 132 7.97 -0.14 -6.08
C ALA A 132 8.74 -1.37 -5.56
N LEU A 133 8.05 -2.30 -4.90
CA LEU A 133 8.63 -3.56 -4.43
C LEU A 133 9.15 -4.43 -5.59
N ASP A 134 8.36 -4.59 -6.65
CA ASP A 134 8.75 -5.32 -7.87
C ASP A 134 10.03 -4.75 -8.48
N ARG A 135 10.10 -3.42 -8.66
CA ARG A 135 11.27 -2.74 -9.23
C ARG A 135 12.50 -2.84 -8.33
N MET A 136 12.31 -2.75 -7.02
CA MET A 136 13.39 -2.86 -6.06
C MET A 136 14.01 -4.27 -6.08
N LEU A 137 13.17 -5.30 -6.03
CA LEU A 137 13.61 -6.70 -6.05
C LEU A 137 14.13 -7.15 -7.42
N ALA A 138 13.73 -6.47 -8.50
CA ALA A 138 14.32 -6.67 -9.82
C ALA A 138 15.78 -6.21 -9.92
N GLY A 139 16.28 -5.44 -8.94
CA GLY A 139 17.68 -5.02 -8.90
C GLY A 139 18.05 -4.00 -9.98
N GLY A 140 17.11 -3.14 -10.38
CA GLY A 140 17.38 -2.08 -11.37
C GLY A 140 18.65 -1.30 -11.03
N SER A 141 19.63 -1.28 -11.93
CA SER A 141 20.98 -0.77 -11.62
C SER A 141 21.14 0.74 -11.85
N SER A 142 20.24 1.35 -12.62
CA SER A 142 20.37 2.73 -13.09
C SER A 142 19.71 3.74 -12.15
N ARG A 143 20.31 4.95 -12.06
CA ARG A 143 19.74 6.08 -11.30
C ARG A 143 18.32 6.41 -11.77
N ARG A 144 18.08 6.39 -13.09
CA ARG A 144 16.75 6.61 -13.68
C ARG A 144 15.69 5.63 -13.15
N SER A 145 16.05 4.36 -12.96
CA SER A 145 15.13 3.38 -12.37
C SER A 145 14.80 3.72 -10.93
N PHE A 146 15.78 4.11 -10.11
CA PHE A 146 15.53 4.55 -8.73
C PHE A 146 14.71 5.83 -8.69
N PHE A 147 14.97 6.80 -9.56
CA PHE A 147 14.13 8.00 -9.67
C PHE A 147 12.67 7.65 -9.97
N ALA A 148 12.42 6.79 -10.96
CA ALA A 148 11.07 6.36 -11.30
C ALA A 148 10.40 5.58 -10.15
N THR A 149 11.15 4.75 -9.41
CA THR A 149 10.64 4.12 -8.18
C THR A 149 10.33 5.17 -7.10
N GLY A 150 11.15 6.21 -6.99
CA GLY A 150 10.93 7.33 -6.09
C GLY A 150 9.60 8.02 -6.36
N VAL A 151 9.33 8.35 -7.63
CA VAL A 151 8.05 8.95 -8.04
C VAL A 151 6.86 8.09 -7.60
N LEU A 152 6.94 6.76 -7.72
CA LEU A 152 5.89 5.86 -7.23
C LEU A 152 5.71 5.95 -5.71
N LEU A 153 6.80 6.07 -4.95
CA LEU A 153 6.74 6.25 -3.49
C LEU A 153 6.13 7.61 -3.11
N GLY A 154 6.45 8.68 -3.83
CA GLY A 154 5.83 9.99 -3.61
C GLY A 154 4.32 9.96 -3.89
N LEU A 155 3.89 9.28 -4.96
CA LEU A 155 2.48 9.07 -5.26
C LEU A 155 1.80 8.23 -4.17
N MET A 156 2.44 7.14 -3.72
CA MET A 156 1.96 6.30 -2.63
C MET A 156 1.74 7.10 -1.34
N VAL A 157 2.70 7.95 -0.95
CA VAL A 157 2.61 8.80 0.25
C VAL A 157 1.51 9.84 0.11
N LEU A 158 1.29 10.39 -1.08
CA LEU A 158 0.20 11.33 -1.34
C LEU A 158 -1.17 10.66 -1.57
N VAL A 159 -1.23 9.34 -1.64
CA VAL A 159 -2.48 8.56 -1.48
C VAL A 159 -2.68 8.21 0.00
N ARG A 160 -1.60 7.97 0.74
CA ARG A 160 -1.66 7.62 2.15
C ARG A 160 -0.39 8.02 2.92
N THR A 161 -0.47 9.06 3.73
CA THR A 161 0.70 9.69 4.39
C THR A 161 1.41 8.77 5.38
N ASN A 162 0.69 7.86 6.04
CA ASN A 162 1.32 6.90 6.95
C ASN A 162 2.35 5.99 6.22
N LEU A 163 2.22 5.76 4.92
CA LEU A 163 3.19 4.99 4.13
C LEU A 163 4.52 5.74 3.90
N ALA A 164 4.70 6.95 4.43
CA ALA A 164 5.99 7.65 4.43
C ALA A 164 7.09 6.85 5.12
N TYR A 165 6.79 6.13 6.21
CA TYR A 165 7.77 5.25 6.85
C TYR A 165 8.13 4.05 5.96
N ALA A 166 7.16 3.50 5.22
CA ALA A 166 7.46 2.46 4.25
C ALA A 166 8.38 3.02 3.14
N ALA A 167 8.14 4.23 2.64
CA ALA A 167 9.02 4.90 1.69
C ALA A 167 10.45 5.11 2.25
N LEU A 168 10.59 5.43 3.55
CA LEU A 168 11.90 5.43 4.22
C LEU A 168 12.52 4.02 4.25
N GLY A 169 11.74 2.98 4.51
CA GLY A 169 12.18 1.60 4.38
C GLY A 169 12.72 1.26 2.99
N PHE A 170 12.08 1.76 1.92
CA PHE A 170 12.59 1.64 0.56
C PHE A 170 13.94 2.36 0.41
N LEU A 171 14.08 3.59 0.92
CA LEU A 171 15.34 4.33 0.88
C LEU A 171 16.50 3.57 1.55
N LEU A 172 16.24 2.98 2.72
CA LEU A 172 17.22 2.20 3.47
C LEU A 172 17.52 0.86 2.77
N ALA A 173 16.51 0.20 2.19
CA ALA A 173 16.68 -1.05 1.46
C ALA A 173 17.59 -0.92 0.22
N VAL A 174 17.77 0.29 -0.35
CA VAL A 174 18.75 0.54 -1.42
C VAL A 174 20.16 0.11 -1.00
N ARG A 175 20.56 0.38 0.24
CA ARG A 175 21.89 0.05 0.77
C ARG A 175 22.10 -1.47 0.89
N ILE A 176 21.02 -2.19 1.15
CA ILE A 176 21.02 -3.65 1.33
C ILE A 176 21.04 -4.36 -0.02
N LEU A 177 20.21 -3.91 -0.96
CA LEU A 177 20.02 -4.58 -2.25
C LEU A 177 21.00 -4.11 -3.33
N SER A 178 21.54 -2.91 -3.19
CA SER A 178 22.32 -2.23 -4.23
C SER A 178 23.52 -1.47 -3.64
N PRO A 179 24.43 -2.15 -2.90
CA PRO A 179 25.47 -1.50 -2.09
C PRO A 179 26.43 -0.63 -2.92
N ALA A 180 26.82 -1.10 -4.11
CA ALA A 180 27.65 -0.29 -5.02
C ALA A 180 26.87 0.93 -5.51
N GLY A 181 27.39 2.14 -5.28
CA GLY A 181 26.71 3.38 -5.69
C GLY A 181 25.39 3.65 -4.95
N ALA A 182 25.18 3.02 -3.79
CA ALA A 182 23.93 3.13 -3.04
C ALA A 182 23.58 4.57 -2.65
N SER A 183 24.56 5.43 -2.37
CA SER A 183 24.31 6.84 -2.08
C SER A 183 23.67 7.57 -3.27
N ALA A 184 24.25 7.43 -4.47
CA ALA A 184 23.69 8.06 -5.67
C ALA A 184 22.30 7.51 -6.03
N ARG A 185 22.07 6.21 -5.80
CA ARG A 185 20.76 5.57 -6.01
C ARG A 185 19.72 6.01 -4.98
N ALA A 186 20.11 6.13 -3.72
CA ALA A 186 19.27 6.63 -2.64
C ALA A 186 18.90 8.10 -2.87
N ILE A 187 19.87 8.95 -3.27
CA ILE A 187 19.60 10.34 -3.66
C ILE A 187 18.62 10.38 -4.83
N SER A 188 18.83 9.54 -5.85
CA SER A 188 17.94 9.49 -7.00
C SER A 188 16.52 9.05 -6.63
N LEU A 189 16.38 8.07 -5.73
CA LEU A 189 15.10 7.62 -5.18
C LEU A 189 14.42 8.75 -4.39
N ALA A 190 15.14 9.40 -3.48
CA ALA A 190 14.63 10.51 -2.68
C ALA A 190 14.20 11.69 -3.56
N ALA A 191 15.01 12.06 -4.55
CA ALA A 191 14.67 13.09 -5.52
C ALA A 191 13.38 12.76 -6.26
N GLY A 192 13.21 11.51 -6.72
CA GLY A 192 11.96 11.07 -7.34
C GLY A 192 10.77 11.10 -6.38
N ALA A 193 10.96 10.71 -5.13
CA ALA A 193 9.89 10.71 -4.11
C ALA A 193 9.40 12.11 -3.73
N LEU A 194 10.26 13.13 -3.87
CA LEU A 194 9.89 14.52 -3.66
C LEU A 194 9.12 15.12 -4.85
N VAL A 195 9.20 14.55 -6.06
CA VAL A 195 8.53 15.12 -7.24
C VAL A 195 7.01 15.23 -7.07
N PRO A 196 6.26 14.17 -6.72
CA PRO A 196 4.81 14.29 -6.53
C PRO A 196 4.40 15.35 -5.48
N PRO A 197 4.93 15.37 -4.24
CA PRO A 197 4.54 16.40 -3.27
C PRO A 197 4.95 17.80 -3.68
N LEU A 198 6.09 17.99 -4.36
CA LEU A 198 6.47 19.31 -4.87
C LEU A 198 5.55 19.80 -6.00
N ILE A 199 5.14 18.91 -6.91
CA ILE A 199 4.16 19.25 -7.95
C ILE A 199 2.83 19.62 -7.31
N THR A 200 2.33 18.82 -6.37
CA THR A 200 1.06 19.13 -5.69
C THR A 200 1.16 20.44 -4.90
N ALA A 201 2.26 20.68 -4.18
CA ALA A 201 2.49 21.94 -3.48
C ALA A 201 2.50 23.13 -4.45
N ALA A 202 3.13 22.99 -5.62
CA ALA A 202 3.16 24.03 -6.65
C ALA A 202 1.75 24.34 -7.21
N VAL A 203 0.90 23.33 -7.39
CA VAL A 203 -0.51 23.53 -7.77
C VAL A 203 -1.26 24.35 -6.71
N TYR A 204 -1.08 24.03 -5.43
CA TYR A 204 -1.70 24.81 -4.35
C TYR A 204 -1.09 26.22 -4.22
N ALA A 205 0.21 26.38 -4.44
CA ALA A 205 0.87 27.69 -4.43
C ALA A 205 0.35 28.59 -5.56
N ALA A 206 0.20 28.05 -6.76
CA ALA A 206 -0.38 28.77 -7.90
C ALA A 206 -1.84 29.21 -7.63
N ALA A 207 -2.58 28.46 -6.80
CA ALA A 207 -3.92 28.82 -6.35
C ALA A 207 -3.94 29.74 -5.11
N GLY A 208 -2.79 30.23 -4.62
CA GLY A 208 -2.69 31.06 -3.41
C GLY A 208 -2.99 30.30 -2.10
N ARG A 209 -2.88 28.97 -2.10
CA ARG A 209 -3.33 28.06 -1.02
C ARG A 209 -2.23 27.13 -0.52
N LEU A 210 -0.95 27.55 -0.61
CA LEU A 210 0.17 26.72 -0.13
C LEU A 210 0.07 26.42 1.37
N ASP A 211 -0.36 27.39 2.19
CA ASP A 211 -0.58 27.18 3.63
C ASP A 211 -1.61 26.07 3.89
N LEU A 212 -2.71 26.04 3.12
CA LEU A 212 -3.72 24.99 3.21
C LEU A 212 -3.13 23.61 2.89
N PHE A 213 -2.28 23.50 1.86
CA PHE A 213 -1.60 22.25 1.53
C PHE A 213 -0.70 21.79 2.68
N VAL A 214 0.15 22.67 3.22
CA VAL A 214 1.07 22.34 4.32
C VAL A 214 0.29 21.92 5.56
N ARG A 215 -0.77 22.67 5.92
CA ARG A 215 -1.61 22.33 7.07
C ARG A 215 -2.31 20.99 6.91
N SER A 216 -2.90 20.71 5.74
CA SER A 216 -3.67 19.48 5.54
C SER A 216 -2.80 18.24 5.30
N VAL A 217 -1.65 18.37 4.64
CA VAL A 217 -0.83 17.21 4.23
C VAL A 217 0.32 16.92 5.20
N VAL A 218 0.79 17.92 5.95
CA VAL A 218 1.90 17.78 6.90
C VAL A 218 1.43 17.93 8.34
N VAL A 219 0.86 19.10 8.68
CA VAL A 219 0.53 19.42 10.09
C VAL A 219 -0.58 18.53 10.62
N ALA A 220 -1.67 18.37 9.86
CA ALA A 220 -2.84 17.63 10.32
C ALA A 220 -2.56 16.13 10.52
N PRO A 221 -1.86 15.39 9.65
CA PRO A 221 -1.52 14.00 9.92
C PRO A 221 -0.59 13.81 11.14
N LEU A 222 0.32 14.76 11.40
CA LEU A 222 1.18 14.73 12.60
C LEU A 222 0.36 14.99 13.87
N ALA A 223 -0.47 16.05 13.89
CA ALA A 223 -1.37 16.32 15.00
C ALA A 223 -2.40 15.19 15.19
N TYR A 224 -2.84 14.55 14.11
CA TYR A 224 -3.67 13.36 14.16
C TYR A 224 -2.91 12.24 14.87
N ALA A 225 -1.69 11.90 14.46
CA ALA A 225 -0.89 10.88 15.15
C ALA A 225 -0.68 11.17 16.65
N GLU A 226 -0.37 12.42 17.01
CA GLU A 226 -0.14 12.85 18.40
C GLU A 226 -1.40 12.79 19.27
N SER A 227 -2.57 13.12 18.71
CA SER A 227 -3.86 13.04 19.41
C SER A 227 -4.43 11.61 19.50
N GLY A 228 -3.67 10.60 19.10
CA GLY A 228 -4.07 9.20 19.18
C GLY A 228 -4.42 8.77 20.60
N TRP A 229 -5.47 7.95 20.74
CA TRP A 229 -5.90 7.40 22.03
C TRP A 229 -5.27 6.04 22.34
N LEU A 230 -4.40 5.51 21.47
CA LEU A 230 -3.68 4.27 21.69
C LEU A 230 -2.17 4.53 21.70
N SER A 231 -1.47 3.86 22.61
CA SER A 231 -0.01 3.73 22.49
C SER A 231 0.36 2.91 21.25
N GLY A 232 1.59 3.05 20.76
CA GLY A 232 2.10 2.22 19.66
C GLY A 232 2.07 0.73 20.00
N VAL A 233 2.38 0.37 21.25
CA VAL A 233 2.31 -1.02 21.74
C VAL A 233 0.86 -1.54 21.71
N GLU A 234 -0.11 -0.73 22.13
CA GLU A 234 -1.52 -1.14 22.08
C GLU A 234 -2.04 -1.26 20.66
N THR A 235 -1.60 -0.39 19.75
CA THR A 235 -1.95 -0.47 18.33
C THR A 235 -1.44 -1.77 17.72
N LEU A 236 -0.19 -2.14 17.99
CA LEU A 236 0.39 -3.41 17.55
C LEU A 236 -0.29 -4.61 18.20
N SER A 237 -0.67 -4.53 19.48
CA SER A 237 -1.37 -5.62 20.17
C SER A 237 -2.77 -5.86 19.62
N ARG A 238 -3.50 -4.80 19.24
CA ARG A 238 -4.79 -4.90 18.54
C ARG A 238 -4.63 -5.52 17.16
N MET A 239 -3.59 -5.15 16.42
CA MET A 239 -3.27 -5.76 15.13
C MET A 239 -2.88 -7.24 15.25
N ALA A 240 -2.10 -7.60 16.27
CA ALA A 240 -1.76 -9.00 16.55
C ALA A 240 -3.02 -9.82 16.89
N ARG A 241 -3.90 -9.30 17.75
CA ARG A 241 -5.20 -9.92 18.06
C ARG A 241 -6.09 -10.06 16.84
N PHE A 242 -6.07 -9.10 15.92
CA PHE A 242 -6.77 -9.23 14.64
C PHE A 242 -6.21 -10.39 13.80
N GLY A 243 -4.89 -10.57 13.76
CA GLY A 243 -4.25 -11.72 13.10
C GLY A 243 -4.62 -13.08 13.70
N LEU A 244 -5.14 -13.13 14.93
CA LEU A 244 -5.61 -14.36 15.59
C LEU A 244 -7.06 -14.71 15.27
N ARG A 245 -7.81 -13.84 14.58
CA ARG A 245 -9.19 -14.12 14.21
C ARG A 245 -9.28 -15.22 13.16
N ALA A 246 -10.32 -16.03 13.21
CA ALA A 246 -10.48 -17.21 12.36
C ALA A 246 -10.40 -16.88 10.86
N GLU A 247 -10.90 -15.71 10.45
CA GLU A 247 -10.89 -15.24 9.07
C GLU A 247 -9.50 -14.82 8.56
N VAL A 248 -8.52 -14.55 9.42
CA VAL A 248 -7.15 -14.12 9.04
C VAL A 248 -6.07 -15.11 9.47
N LEU A 249 -6.32 -15.89 10.53
CA LEU A 249 -5.39 -16.84 11.11
C LEU A 249 -4.75 -17.80 10.10
N PRO A 250 -5.48 -18.37 9.10
CA PRO A 250 -4.85 -19.22 8.09
C PRO A 250 -3.74 -18.52 7.29
N LEU A 251 -3.94 -17.25 6.92
CA LEU A 251 -2.91 -16.47 6.22
C LEU A 251 -1.71 -16.22 7.14
N VAL A 252 -1.94 -15.91 8.41
CA VAL A 252 -0.86 -15.65 9.37
C VAL A 252 -0.02 -16.91 9.59
N LEU A 253 -0.66 -18.07 9.81
CA LEU A 253 0.05 -19.33 9.99
C LEU A 253 0.84 -19.71 8.73
N ALA A 254 0.24 -19.57 7.54
CA ALA A 254 0.93 -19.80 6.28
C ALA A 254 2.11 -18.83 6.08
N ALA A 255 1.95 -17.55 6.45
CA ALA A 255 3.01 -16.55 6.37
C ALA A 255 4.15 -16.85 7.34
N LEU A 256 3.88 -17.29 8.57
CA LEU A 256 4.91 -17.69 9.54
C LEU A 256 5.68 -18.93 9.06
N ALA A 257 4.97 -19.96 8.60
CA ALA A 257 5.58 -21.17 8.03
C ALA A 257 6.43 -20.82 6.80
N GLY A 258 5.91 -19.97 5.92
CA GLY A 258 6.59 -19.51 4.72
C GLY A 258 7.83 -18.65 5.02
N ALA A 259 7.76 -17.78 6.02
CA ALA A 259 8.90 -16.99 6.49
C ALA A 259 10.02 -17.90 7.04
N PHE A 260 9.66 -18.92 7.82
CA PHE A 260 10.63 -19.93 8.28
C PHE A 260 11.30 -20.65 7.10
N LEU A 261 10.51 -21.08 6.11
CA LEU A 261 11.02 -21.72 4.90
C LEU A 261 11.95 -20.79 4.10
N LEU A 262 11.60 -19.52 3.97
CA LEU A 262 12.42 -18.50 3.31
C LEU A 262 13.78 -18.32 4.00
N VAL A 263 13.79 -18.20 5.33
CA VAL A 263 15.04 -18.10 6.11
C VAL A 263 15.89 -19.35 5.92
N ARG A 264 15.27 -20.54 5.98
CA ARG A 264 15.97 -21.81 5.71
C ARG A 264 16.54 -21.86 4.30
N ASP A 265 15.79 -21.44 3.30
CA ASP A 265 16.21 -21.42 1.91
C ASP A 265 17.35 -20.41 1.67
N ALA A 266 17.33 -19.26 2.35
CA ALA A 266 18.40 -18.27 2.29
C ALA A 266 19.70 -18.79 2.91
N ARG A 267 19.62 -19.49 4.06
CA ARG A 267 20.76 -20.17 4.68
C ARG A 267 21.36 -21.26 3.78
N ARG A 268 20.53 -21.86 2.91
CA ARG A 268 20.94 -22.87 1.92
C ARG A 268 21.31 -22.27 0.56
N GLY A 269 21.34 -20.94 0.41
CA GLY A 269 21.67 -20.26 -0.85
C GLY A 269 20.62 -20.38 -1.96
N ARG A 270 19.40 -20.85 -1.67
CA ARG A 270 18.32 -21.03 -2.65
C ARG A 270 17.50 -19.77 -2.90
N THR A 271 17.61 -18.76 -2.02
CA THR A 271 17.00 -17.45 -2.19
C THR A 271 17.90 -16.35 -1.64
N SER A 272 17.68 -15.11 -2.07
CA SER A 272 18.52 -13.97 -1.71
C SER A 272 18.32 -13.55 -0.25
N ALA A 273 19.32 -13.75 0.59
CA ALA A 273 19.32 -13.27 1.98
C ALA A 273 19.12 -11.74 2.06
N ARG A 274 19.78 -10.97 1.17
CA ARG A 274 19.60 -9.52 1.08
C ARG A 274 18.16 -9.14 0.74
N GLY A 275 17.51 -9.90 -0.16
CA GLY A 275 16.09 -9.75 -0.49
C GLY A 275 15.19 -9.92 0.74
N LEU A 276 15.44 -10.95 1.55
CA LEU A 276 14.68 -11.19 2.79
C LEU A 276 14.89 -10.12 3.84
N VAL A 277 16.14 -9.66 4.04
CA VAL A 277 16.43 -8.56 4.97
C VAL A 277 15.73 -7.28 4.53
N ALA A 278 15.72 -6.97 3.23
CA ALA A 278 14.99 -5.82 2.70
C ALA A 278 13.47 -5.93 2.91
N LEU A 279 12.88 -7.12 2.70
CA LEU A 279 11.47 -7.37 2.99
C LEU A 279 11.15 -7.23 4.48
N ALA A 280 11.99 -7.76 5.36
CA ALA A 280 11.83 -7.65 6.81
C ALA A 280 11.94 -6.19 7.28
N LEU A 281 12.88 -5.42 6.72
CA LEU A 281 13.01 -3.99 6.99
C LEU A 281 11.75 -3.23 6.55
N LEU A 282 11.28 -3.45 5.34
CA LEU A 282 10.06 -2.81 4.82
C LEU A 282 8.83 -3.16 5.66
N LEU A 283 8.71 -4.42 6.09
CA LEU A 283 7.66 -4.87 7.00
C LEU A 283 7.76 -4.15 8.35
N ALA A 284 8.95 -4.06 8.94
CA ALA A 284 9.18 -3.39 10.22
C ALA A 284 8.84 -1.89 10.16
N LEU A 285 9.22 -1.19 9.09
CA LEU A 285 8.90 0.23 8.92
C LEU A 285 7.40 0.47 8.64
N THR A 286 6.73 -0.48 7.99
CA THR A 286 5.26 -0.45 7.82
C THR A 286 4.55 -0.70 9.16
N ALA A 287 5.10 -1.59 10.00
CA ALA A 287 4.62 -1.82 11.36
C ALA A 287 4.82 -0.58 12.24
N LEU A 288 5.98 0.08 12.16
CA LEU A 288 6.27 1.31 12.88
C LEU A 288 5.32 2.45 12.49
N SER A 289 5.00 2.59 11.20
CA SER A 289 4.00 3.57 10.76
C SER A 289 2.61 3.28 11.32
N THR A 290 2.18 2.03 11.28
CA THR A 290 0.90 1.62 11.86
C THR A 290 0.89 1.82 13.38
N ALA A 291 2.01 1.59 14.07
CA ALA A 291 2.12 1.89 15.50
C ALA A 291 2.09 3.40 15.78
N GLY A 292 2.74 4.18 14.92
CA GLY A 292 2.84 5.64 15.03
C GLY A 292 1.55 6.40 14.69
N SER A 293 0.50 5.76 14.17
CA SER A 293 -0.78 6.45 13.90
C SER A 293 -1.59 6.75 15.16
N GLY A 294 -1.20 6.19 16.32
CA GLY A 294 -1.88 6.40 17.60
C GLY A 294 -3.33 5.88 17.66
N ARG A 295 -3.75 5.14 16.63
CA ARG A 295 -5.10 4.59 16.41
C ARG A 295 -4.99 3.31 15.61
N TYR A 296 -5.97 2.42 15.78
CA TYR A 296 -6.08 1.18 15.04
C TYR A 296 -7.42 1.09 14.31
N PHE A 297 -7.36 0.90 13.00
CA PHE A 297 -8.51 0.51 12.18
C PHE A 297 -8.18 -0.79 11.43
N GLY A 298 -9.17 -1.68 11.30
CA GLY A 298 -8.95 -3.02 10.72
C GLY A 298 -8.29 -2.99 9.33
N HIS A 299 -8.75 -2.09 8.46
CA HIS A 299 -8.24 -1.91 7.11
C HIS A 299 -6.73 -1.54 7.04
N TYR A 300 -6.10 -1.13 8.14
CA TYR A 300 -4.64 -0.90 8.18
C TYR A 300 -3.84 -2.17 7.90
N ALA A 301 -4.43 -3.35 8.18
CA ALA A 301 -3.86 -4.66 7.91
C ALA A 301 -3.57 -4.89 6.41
N ILE A 302 -4.27 -4.19 5.49
CA ILE A 302 -4.06 -4.30 4.03
C ILE A 302 -2.61 -3.97 3.65
N GLN A 303 -1.99 -3.02 4.34
CA GLN A 303 -0.60 -2.59 4.09
C GLN A 303 0.41 -3.72 4.31
N PHE A 304 0.05 -4.74 5.09
CA PHE A 304 0.90 -5.89 5.41
C PHE A 304 0.70 -7.07 4.45
N LEU A 305 -0.38 -7.06 3.66
CA LEU A 305 -0.73 -8.15 2.76
C LEU A 305 0.34 -8.48 1.73
N PRO A 306 1.07 -7.52 1.10
CA PRO A 306 2.15 -7.87 0.19
C PRO A 306 3.19 -8.79 0.84
N PHE A 307 3.57 -8.54 2.10
CA PHE A 307 4.56 -9.34 2.82
C PHE A 307 3.98 -10.69 3.24
N ALA A 308 2.80 -10.68 3.86
CA ALA A 308 2.13 -11.89 4.33
C ALA A 308 1.85 -12.85 3.16
N ALA A 309 1.40 -12.32 2.02
CA ALA A 309 1.10 -13.11 0.84
C ALA A 309 2.36 -13.67 0.17
N ILE A 310 3.47 -12.91 0.11
CA ILE A 310 4.76 -13.45 -0.37
C ILE A 310 5.24 -14.58 0.53
N ALA A 311 5.21 -14.39 1.85
CA ALA A 311 5.62 -15.42 2.79
C ALA A 311 4.71 -16.66 2.68
N ALA A 312 3.38 -16.49 2.75
CA ALA A 312 2.42 -17.58 2.66
C ALA A 312 2.48 -18.31 1.32
N GLY A 313 2.71 -17.60 0.21
CA GLY A 313 2.91 -18.21 -1.10
C GLY A 313 4.08 -19.19 -1.14
N ARG A 314 5.13 -18.97 -0.33
CA ARG A 314 6.23 -19.93 -0.18
C ARG A 314 5.78 -21.22 0.50
N ALA A 315 4.92 -21.14 1.51
CA ALA A 315 4.40 -22.32 2.21
C ALA A 315 3.48 -23.15 1.31
N CYS A 316 2.70 -22.50 0.44
CA CYS A 316 1.77 -23.16 -0.49
C CYS A 316 2.45 -23.78 -1.72
N ALA A 317 3.75 -23.55 -1.94
CA ALA A 317 4.47 -24.08 -3.08
C ALA A 317 5.68 -24.95 -2.65
N PRO A 318 5.74 -26.23 -3.05
CA PRO A 318 6.98 -27.01 -2.91
C PRO A 318 8.07 -26.40 -3.80
N LEU A 319 9.34 -26.51 -3.37
CA LEU A 319 10.47 -26.16 -4.24
C LEU A 319 10.45 -27.13 -5.43
N SER A 320 10.38 -26.58 -6.64
CA SER A 320 10.89 -27.27 -7.84
C SER A 320 12.40 -27.28 -7.79
#